data_AF-A0A8S3SBD2-F1
#
_entry.id   AF-A0A8S3SBD2-F1
#
_cell.length_a   1.000
_cell.length_b   1.000
_cell.length_c   1.000
_cell.angle_alpha   90.00
_cell.angle_beta   90.00
_cell.angle_gamma   90.00
#
_symmetry.space_group_name_H-M   'P 1'
#
loop_
_entity.id
_entity.type
_entity.pdbx_description
1 polymer ?
#
loop_
_entity_poly.entity_id
_entity_poly.type
_entity_poly.pdbx_seq_one_letter_code
_entity_poly.pdbx_strand_id
1 'polypeptide(L)'
;MGLQKSKRTYQLGPLGKLVKTGTNKFSPKVPPFSDPLPDEFTNPIVLKNDCYENPWKGFKFPGLGGLLKFIFISKDNSNIPKSQELDKTLPVEKPNFDRLNNPPPNDIQVTWIGHASVLVQFDGLTVLTDPIFSQRASMSQWFGPKRFRPIPCEVKDLPNINIVVISHTHYDHLDHGSVQQLNERFGKDLAWYVPKGTKQWMTNVGCEDVTELTWWEEAVFPKKTDFKLVCTPCQHWCKRNLIDTNKALWGSWLVKGPKHSFYFAGDTAYCEGFEQIGRKYGPISFAAIPIGAYEPRNFMKNQHVNPEEAVKIHEDIKAENSLGIHWGTFKLTTEHYLEPRSKLTEELKNKNIPISSFFTLPHGRVHVIGKDKLSNDE
;
A
#
# COMPACT_ATOMS: atom_id res chain seq x y z
N MET A 1 48.95 -19.61 6.99
CA MET A 1 49.18 -19.75 5.54
C MET A 1 48.01 -19.12 4.80
N GLY A 2 48.29 -18.30 3.78
CA GLY A 2 47.31 -17.79 2.80
C GLY A 2 46.66 -16.43 3.08
N LEU A 3 47.43 -15.33 3.02
CA LEU A 3 46.87 -14.00 2.77
C LEU A 3 46.63 -13.81 1.26
N GLN A 4 45.40 -13.46 0.87
CA GLN A 4 45.06 -13.06 -0.50
C GLN A 4 45.28 -11.56 -0.69
N LYS A 5 46.18 -11.19 -1.60
CA LYS A 5 46.60 -9.80 -1.89
C LYS A 5 45.58 -9.06 -2.76
N SER A 6 45.15 -7.87 -2.35
CA SER A 6 44.45 -6.92 -3.24
C SER A 6 45.47 -6.22 -4.16
N LYS A 7 45.29 -6.30 -5.49
CA LYS A 7 46.07 -5.49 -6.44
C LYS A 7 45.58 -4.03 -6.40
N ARG A 8 46.50 -3.08 -6.24
CA ARG A 8 46.28 -1.64 -6.42
C ARG A 8 47.06 -1.16 -7.65
N THR A 9 46.40 -0.42 -8.52
CA THR A 9 47.00 0.25 -9.68
C THR A 9 47.31 1.70 -9.32
N TYR A 10 48.49 2.18 -9.74
CA TYR A 10 48.94 3.57 -9.61
C TYR A 10 49.15 4.15 -11.00
N GLN A 11 48.78 5.42 -11.22
CA GLN A 11 49.18 6.20 -12.39
C GLN A 11 50.02 7.41 -11.95
N LEU A 12 51.03 7.75 -12.75
CA LEU A 12 51.99 8.83 -12.51
C LEU A 12 51.48 10.16 -13.10
N GLY A 13 51.49 11.22 -12.28
CA GLY A 13 51.29 12.60 -12.73
C GLY A 13 52.63 13.38 -12.80
N PRO A 14 52.68 14.54 -13.48
CA PRO A 14 53.94 15.09 -14.02
C PRO A 14 54.94 15.70 -13.03
N LEU A 15 54.72 15.66 -11.72
CA LEU A 15 55.55 16.38 -10.73
C LEU A 15 55.81 15.60 -9.42
N GLY A 16 55.96 14.27 -9.51
CA GLY A 16 56.69 13.48 -8.50
C GLY A 16 56.17 13.46 -7.04
N LYS A 17 54.97 13.95 -6.76
CA LYS A 17 54.33 13.82 -5.43
C LYS A 17 53.20 12.82 -5.46
N LEU A 18 53.25 11.84 -4.54
CA LEU A 18 52.15 10.90 -4.26
C LEU A 18 50.95 11.67 -3.72
N VAL A 19 49.91 11.83 -4.53
CA VAL A 19 48.60 12.35 -4.10
C VAL A 19 47.70 11.16 -3.78
N LYS A 20 47.26 11.06 -2.51
CA LYS A 20 46.16 10.16 -2.13
C LYS A 20 44.86 10.71 -2.73
N THR A 21 44.35 10.08 -3.78
CA THR A 21 42.99 10.34 -4.24
C THR A 21 42.01 9.57 -3.36
N GLY A 22 41.50 10.24 -2.33
CA GLY A 22 40.36 9.74 -1.57
C GLY A 22 39.12 9.78 -2.46
N THR A 23 38.53 8.62 -2.75
CA THR A 23 37.20 8.56 -3.35
C THR A 23 36.19 9.00 -2.29
N ASN A 24 35.90 10.30 -2.23
CA ASN A 24 34.75 10.81 -1.50
C ASN A 24 33.49 10.28 -2.20
N LYS A 25 32.95 9.17 -1.69
CA LYS A 25 31.53 8.83 -1.91
C LYS A 25 30.71 9.89 -1.17
N PHE A 26 30.37 10.97 -1.87
CA PHE A 26 29.27 11.84 -1.46
C PHE A 26 27.98 11.06 -1.64
N SER A 27 27.61 10.29 -0.62
CA SER A 27 26.21 10.01 -0.36
C SER A 27 25.66 11.27 0.31
N PRO A 28 24.70 12.01 -0.28
CA PRO A 28 24.06 13.09 0.44
C PRO A 28 23.43 12.49 1.69
N LYS A 29 23.97 12.84 2.86
CA LYS A 29 23.30 12.59 4.14
C LYS A 29 22.07 13.48 4.14
N VAL A 30 20.91 12.89 3.87
CA VAL A 30 19.63 13.53 4.16
C VAL A 30 19.62 13.80 5.67
N PRO A 31 19.46 15.05 6.14
CA PRO A 31 19.33 15.33 7.55
C PRO A 31 18.09 14.58 8.08
N PRO A 32 18.13 13.98 9.28
CA PRO A 32 16.91 13.49 9.90
C PRO A 32 15.98 14.69 10.12
N PHE A 33 14.90 14.75 9.35
CA PHE A 33 13.82 15.72 9.53
C PHE A 33 12.83 15.14 10.53
N SER A 34 13.00 15.47 11.79
CA SER A 34 11.90 15.80 12.72
C SER A 34 12.49 16.02 14.11
N ASP A 35 12.01 17.08 14.78
CA ASP A 35 12.04 17.13 16.24
C ASP A 35 11.37 15.85 16.78
N PRO A 36 11.80 15.30 17.93
CA PRO A 36 11.13 14.15 18.53
C PRO A 36 9.64 14.46 18.62
N LEU A 37 8.84 13.57 18.02
CA LEU A 37 7.39 13.67 18.12
C LEU A 37 7.01 13.73 19.60
N PRO A 38 6.02 14.53 19.99
CA PRO A 38 5.53 14.52 21.36
C PRO A 38 5.25 13.06 21.78
N ASP A 39 5.47 12.73 23.06
CA ASP A 39 5.34 11.37 23.64
C ASP A 39 3.95 10.71 23.39
N GLU A 40 3.00 11.45 22.79
CA GLU A 40 1.66 11.00 22.42
C GLU A 40 1.58 10.16 21.13
N PHE A 41 2.59 10.19 20.25
CA PHE A 41 2.57 9.45 18.98
C PHE A 41 3.22 8.08 19.10
N THR A 42 2.48 7.04 18.72
CA THR A 42 2.96 5.66 18.83
C THR A 42 4.00 5.37 17.74
N ASN A 43 5.23 5.06 18.16
CA ASN A 43 6.32 4.68 17.28
C ASN A 43 6.40 3.14 17.15
N PRO A 44 7.00 2.61 16.05
CA PRO A 44 7.20 1.18 15.91
C PRO A 44 8.21 0.67 16.94
N ILE A 45 7.96 -0.50 17.49
CA ILE A 45 8.89 -1.17 18.42
C ILE A 45 9.88 -2.00 17.61
N VAL A 46 11.18 -1.77 17.83
CA VAL A 46 12.26 -2.56 17.23
C VAL A 46 12.89 -3.43 18.31
N LEU A 47 12.85 -4.73 18.11
CA LEU A 47 13.43 -5.73 19.01
C LEU A 47 14.95 -5.86 18.78
N LYS A 48 15.65 -6.46 19.75
CA LYS A 48 17.12 -6.67 19.69
C LYS A 48 17.61 -7.50 18.49
N ASN A 49 16.72 -8.25 17.85
CA ASN A 49 17.00 -9.06 16.67
C ASN A 49 16.60 -8.37 15.35
N ASP A 50 16.42 -7.04 15.37
CA ASP A 50 15.98 -6.21 14.24
C ASP A 50 14.61 -6.59 13.67
N CYS A 51 13.77 -7.26 14.46
CA CYS A 51 12.37 -7.51 14.14
C CYS A 51 11.47 -6.41 14.69
N TYR A 52 10.40 -6.08 13.97
CA TYR A 52 9.36 -5.16 14.42
C TYR A 52 8.28 -5.87 15.24
N GLU A 53 7.75 -5.20 16.26
CA GLU A 53 6.63 -5.65 17.08
C GLU A 53 5.49 -4.63 17.04
N ASN A 54 4.23 -5.12 17.13
CA ASN A 54 3.07 -4.26 17.22
C ASN A 54 3.01 -3.57 18.60
N PRO A 55 3.00 -2.23 18.65
CA PRO A 55 2.92 -1.49 19.92
C PRO A 55 1.50 -1.44 20.49
N TRP A 56 0.50 -1.88 19.74
CA TRP A 56 -0.91 -1.71 20.05
C TRP A 56 -1.36 -2.65 21.17
N LYS A 57 -2.07 -2.09 22.14
CA LYS A 57 -2.54 -2.84 23.30
C LYS A 57 -3.47 -3.98 22.89
N GLY A 58 -3.17 -5.18 23.36
CA GLY A 58 -4.01 -6.37 23.14
C GLY A 58 -3.77 -7.07 21.80
N PHE A 59 -2.80 -6.62 20.98
CA PHE A 59 -2.37 -7.35 19.80
C PHE A 59 -1.95 -8.78 20.16
N LYS A 60 -2.36 -9.74 19.34
CA LYS A 60 -1.94 -11.14 19.43
C LYS A 60 -1.49 -11.61 18.05
N PHE A 61 -0.23 -12.01 17.96
CA PHE A 61 0.32 -12.55 16.72
C PHE A 61 -0.40 -13.86 16.36
N PRO A 62 -0.75 -14.09 15.07
CA PRO A 62 -1.33 -15.36 14.64
C PRO A 62 -0.30 -16.48 14.80
N GLY A 63 -0.39 -17.23 15.90
CA GLY A 63 0.47 -18.39 16.16
C GLY A 63 0.19 -19.56 15.23
N LEU A 64 1.14 -20.49 15.12
CA LEU A 64 1.03 -21.70 14.28
C LEU A 64 -0.25 -22.51 14.55
N GLY A 65 -0.65 -22.65 15.82
CA GLY A 65 -1.90 -23.32 16.18
C GLY A 65 -3.15 -22.58 15.68
N GLY A 66 -3.13 -21.25 15.68
CA GLY A 66 -4.20 -20.43 15.11
C GLY A 66 -4.29 -20.59 13.59
N LEU A 67 -3.15 -20.63 12.90
CA LEU A 67 -3.08 -20.86 11.46
C LEU A 67 -3.59 -22.27 11.08
N LEU A 68 -3.19 -23.30 11.83
CA LEU A 68 -3.71 -24.67 11.62
C LEU A 68 -5.22 -24.72 11.82
N LYS A 69 -5.74 -24.12 12.90
CA LYS A 69 -7.18 -24.02 13.12
C LYS A 69 -7.87 -23.27 11.99
N PHE A 70 -7.29 -22.18 11.50
CA PHE A 70 -7.82 -21.44 10.37
C PHE A 70 -7.93 -22.31 9.11
N ILE A 71 -6.86 -23.03 8.75
CA ILE A 71 -6.80 -23.86 7.54
C ILE A 71 -7.75 -25.07 7.61
N PHE A 72 -7.82 -25.75 8.75
CA PHE A 72 -8.50 -27.04 8.85
C PHE A 72 -9.89 -27.00 9.49
N ILE A 73 -10.21 -25.95 10.25
CA ILE A 73 -11.43 -25.91 11.07
C ILE A 73 -12.38 -24.78 10.63
N SER A 74 -11.87 -23.71 10.03
CA SER A 74 -12.76 -22.62 9.57
C SER A 74 -13.66 -23.11 8.46
N LYS A 75 -14.98 -22.91 8.64
CA LYS A 75 -15.94 -23.14 7.57
C LYS A 75 -15.72 -22.10 6.48
N ASP A 76 -15.47 -22.58 5.27
CA ASP A 76 -15.35 -21.75 4.08
C ASP A 76 -16.75 -21.30 3.62
N ASN A 77 -17.06 -20.01 3.79
CA ASN A 77 -18.30 -19.40 3.32
C ASN A 77 -18.05 -18.47 2.11
N SER A 78 -16.90 -18.60 1.44
CA SER A 78 -16.49 -17.68 0.37
C SER A 78 -17.45 -17.65 -0.82
N ASN A 79 -18.04 -18.81 -1.15
CA ASN A 79 -19.12 -18.96 -2.14
C ASN A 79 -18.85 -18.25 -3.48
N ILE A 80 -17.60 -18.29 -3.94
CA ILE A 80 -17.19 -17.65 -5.20
C ILE A 80 -17.83 -18.43 -6.37
N PRO A 81 -18.72 -17.80 -7.16
CA PRO A 81 -19.41 -18.49 -8.24
C PRO A 81 -18.53 -18.60 -9.50
N LYS A 82 -19.06 -19.24 -10.54
CA LYS A 82 -18.43 -19.31 -11.87
C LYS A 82 -18.40 -17.94 -12.56
N SER A 83 -17.60 -17.81 -13.62
CA SER A 83 -17.31 -16.53 -14.31
C SER A 83 -18.56 -15.74 -14.71
N GLN A 84 -19.59 -16.36 -15.28
CA GLN A 84 -20.78 -15.64 -15.76
C GLN A 84 -21.52 -14.90 -14.64
N GLU A 85 -21.59 -15.47 -13.43
CA GLU A 85 -22.22 -14.80 -12.29
C GLU A 85 -21.29 -13.75 -11.67
N LEU A 86 -19.98 -14.01 -11.67
CA LEU A 86 -18.99 -13.00 -11.28
C LEU A 86 -19.04 -11.77 -12.19
N ASP A 87 -19.27 -11.93 -13.49
CA ASP A 87 -19.37 -10.82 -14.44
C ASP A 87 -20.59 -9.93 -14.18
N LYS A 88 -21.67 -10.47 -13.61
CA LYS A 88 -22.86 -9.70 -13.21
C LYS A 88 -22.68 -9.02 -11.86
N THR A 89 -22.12 -9.72 -10.89
CA THR A 89 -22.09 -9.29 -9.49
C THR A 89 -20.86 -8.45 -9.15
N LEU A 90 -19.77 -8.64 -9.89
CA LEU A 90 -18.48 -8.01 -9.71
C LEU A 90 -17.78 -7.77 -11.07
N PRO A 91 -18.36 -6.90 -11.92
CA PRO A 91 -17.86 -6.69 -13.28
C PRO A 91 -16.41 -6.19 -13.29
N VAL A 92 -15.69 -6.55 -14.35
CA VAL A 92 -14.36 -6.00 -14.65
C VAL A 92 -14.52 -5.12 -15.88
N GLU A 93 -14.31 -3.83 -15.68
CA GLU A 93 -14.44 -2.80 -16.70
C GLU A 93 -13.06 -2.50 -17.29
N LYS A 94 -13.03 -2.24 -18.60
CA LYS A 94 -11.83 -1.69 -19.22
C LYS A 94 -11.69 -0.23 -18.78
N PRO A 95 -10.56 0.21 -18.21
CA PRO A 95 -10.40 1.60 -17.79
C PRO A 95 -10.54 2.57 -18.95
N ASN A 96 -11.09 3.75 -18.68
CA ASN A 96 -11.15 4.84 -19.64
C ASN A 96 -9.75 5.46 -19.79
N PHE A 97 -8.95 4.97 -20.74
CA PHE A 97 -7.57 5.40 -20.94
C PHE A 97 -7.43 6.87 -21.33
N ASP A 98 -8.41 7.46 -22.02
CA ASP A 98 -8.40 8.89 -22.33
C ASP A 98 -8.47 9.72 -21.06
N ARG A 99 -9.30 9.31 -20.09
CA ARG A 99 -9.37 9.91 -18.76
C ARG A 99 -8.12 9.65 -17.93
N LEU A 100 -7.52 8.47 -18.03
CA LEU A 100 -6.26 8.17 -17.32
C LEU A 100 -5.11 9.05 -17.81
N ASN A 101 -5.05 9.34 -19.11
CA ASN A 101 -4.04 10.21 -19.70
C ASN A 101 -4.35 11.70 -19.52
N ASN A 102 -5.63 12.07 -19.34
CA ASN A 102 -6.10 13.44 -19.19
C ASN A 102 -7.00 13.57 -17.94
N PRO A 103 -6.44 13.41 -16.73
CA PRO A 103 -7.23 13.53 -15.50
C PRO A 103 -7.73 14.98 -15.31
N PRO A 104 -8.89 15.18 -14.67
CA PRO A 104 -9.39 16.51 -14.35
C PRO A 104 -8.40 17.27 -13.45
N PRO A 105 -8.03 18.53 -13.76
CA PRO A 105 -6.92 19.22 -13.10
C PRO A 105 -7.21 19.69 -11.66
N ASN A 106 -8.48 19.75 -11.26
CA ASN A 106 -8.91 20.27 -9.96
C ASN A 106 -9.61 19.23 -9.08
N ASP A 107 -9.74 17.98 -9.56
CA ASP A 107 -10.46 16.91 -8.87
C ASP A 107 -9.51 15.76 -8.53
N ILE A 108 -9.98 14.82 -7.72
CA ILE A 108 -9.32 13.55 -7.48
C ILE A 108 -9.95 12.52 -8.42
N GLN A 109 -9.14 11.84 -9.22
CA GLN A 109 -9.57 10.69 -10.03
C GLN A 109 -9.00 9.42 -9.44
N VAL A 110 -9.83 8.39 -9.28
CA VAL A 110 -9.45 7.08 -8.77
C VAL A 110 -9.83 5.98 -9.75
N THR A 111 -8.96 4.99 -9.90
CA THR A 111 -9.24 3.74 -10.62
C THR A 111 -8.89 2.56 -9.74
N TRP A 112 -9.88 1.72 -9.43
CA TRP A 112 -9.63 0.51 -8.66
C TRP A 112 -9.17 -0.61 -9.59
N ILE A 113 -7.87 -0.91 -9.62
CA ILE A 113 -7.34 -2.00 -10.45
C ILE A 113 -7.77 -3.36 -9.90
N GLY A 114 -7.88 -3.46 -8.58
CA GLY A 114 -8.32 -4.65 -7.85
C GLY A 114 -7.45 -4.89 -6.64
N HIS A 115 -7.99 -5.62 -5.66
CA HIS A 115 -7.34 -5.86 -4.37
C HIS A 115 -6.99 -4.54 -3.68
N ALA A 116 -5.75 -4.36 -3.22
CA ALA A 116 -5.21 -3.12 -2.71
C ALA A 116 -4.54 -2.24 -3.80
N SER A 117 -4.61 -2.65 -5.08
CA SER A 117 -4.06 -1.86 -6.19
C SER A 117 -5.04 -0.77 -6.64
N VAL A 118 -4.67 0.47 -6.37
CA VAL A 118 -5.45 1.67 -6.72
C VAL A 118 -4.54 2.66 -7.43
N LEU A 119 -5.00 3.17 -8.58
CA LEU A 119 -4.39 4.30 -9.25
C LEU A 119 -5.14 5.57 -8.85
N VAL A 120 -4.44 6.54 -8.27
CA VAL A 120 -5.00 7.81 -7.80
C VAL A 120 -4.29 8.96 -8.49
N GLN A 121 -5.06 9.87 -9.06
CA GLN A 121 -4.57 11.05 -9.79
C GLN A 121 -5.17 12.30 -9.18
N PHE A 122 -4.33 13.20 -8.67
CA PHE A 122 -4.75 14.46 -8.06
C PHE A 122 -3.61 15.47 -8.11
N ASP A 123 -3.91 16.77 -8.21
CA ASP A 123 -2.90 17.84 -8.24
C ASP A 123 -1.79 17.61 -9.29
N GLY A 124 -2.13 16.91 -10.38
CA GLY A 124 -1.21 16.51 -11.44
C GLY A 124 -0.24 15.37 -11.07
N LEU A 125 -0.35 14.75 -9.90
CA LEU A 125 0.43 13.59 -9.47
C LEU A 125 -0.37 12.28 -9.72
N THR A 126 0.31 11.23 -10.18
CA THR A 126 -0.24 9.88 -10.30
C THR A 126 0.45 8.92 -9.33
N VAL A 127 -0.32 8.35 -8.40
CA VAL A 127 0.13 7.41 -7.36
C VAL A 127 -0.50 6.04 -7.62
N LEU A 128 0.30 4.98 -7.55
CA LEU A 128 -0.16 3.59 -7.58
C LEU A 128 0.15 2.91 -6.24
N THR A 129 -0.83 2.23 -5.65
CA THR A 129 -0.66 1.50 -4.39
C THR A 129 -0.49 0.01 -4.63
N ASP A 130 0.35 -0.66 -3.85
CA ASP A 130 0.45 -2.14 -3.74
C ASP A 130 0.14 -2.90 -5.05
N PRO A 131 0.93 -2.69 -6.11
CA PRO A 131 0.58 -3.19 -7.43
C PRO A 131 0.72 -4.71 -7.53
N ILE A 132 -0.37 -5.40 -7.83
CA ILE A 132 -0.40 -6.82 -8.18
C ILE A 132 -1.15 -7.07 -9.49
N PHE A 133 -0.38 -7.19 -10.57
CA PHE A 133 -0.81 -7.56 -11.91
C PHE A 133 -0.68 -9.07 -12.18
N SER A 134 0.07 -9.80 -11.36
CA SER A 134 0.20 -11.26 -11.46
C SER A 134 -1.11 -12.00 -11.20
N GLN A 135 -1.20 -13.23 -11.71
CA GLN A 135 -2.37 -14.09 -11.55
C GLN A 135 -2.46 -14.69 -10.14
N ARG A 136 -1.33 -14.92 -9.48
CA ARG A 136 -1.26 -15.42 -8.11
C ARG A 136 -0.45 -14.51 -7.20
N ALA A 137 -0.96 -14.31 -5.99
CA ALA A 137 -0.26 -13.69 -4.88
C ALA A 137 0.59 -14.75 -4.17
N SER A 138 1.76 -15.05 -4.74
CA SER A 138 2.61 -16.16 -4.27
C SER A 138 4.04 -15.98 -4.76
N MET A 139 4.97 -16.69 -4.12
CA MET A 139 6.34 -16.85 -4.62
C MET A 139 6.41 -17.58 -5.97
N SER A 140 5.34 -18.26 -6.38
CA SER A 140 5.25 -19.03 -7.61
C SER A 140 3.88 -18.86 -8.27
N GLN A 141 3.84 -18.79 -9.60
CA GLN A 141 2.57 -18.75 -10.34
C GLN A 141 1.88 -20.13 -10.44
N TRP A 142 2.49 -21.18 -9.91
CA TRP A 142 1.94 -22.54 -9.92
C TRP A 142 1.07 -22.86 -8.70
N PHE A 143 1.34 -22.24 -7.54
CA PHE A 143 0.63 -22.48 -6.28
C PHE A 143 0.34 -21.19 -5.51
N GLY A 144 -0.54 -21.25 -4.51
CA GLY A 144 -0.96 -20.10 -3.71
C GLY A 144 -2.21 -19.39 -4.26
N PRO A 145 -2.70 -18.35 -3.58
CA PRO A 145 -3.95 -17.67 -3.92
C PRO A 145 -3.98 -17.17 -5.36
N LYS A 146 -4.96 -17.62 -6.14
CA LYS A 146 -5.22 -17.16 -7.50
C LYS A 146 -6.33 -16.12 -7.48
N ARG A 147 -6.18 -14.99 -8.19
CA ARG A 147 -7.28 -14.04 -8.34
C ARG A 147 -8.46 -14.68 -9.06
N PHE A 148 -9.67 -14.42 -8.58
CA PHE A 148 -10.90 -14.90 -9.20
C PHE A 148 -11.56 -13.84 -10.11
N ARG A 149 -11.06 -12.60 -10.08
CA ARG A 149 -11.31 -11.58 -11.11
C ARG A 149 -10.02 -11.27 -11.87
N PRO A 150 -10.06 -11.16 -13.21
CA PRO A 150 -8.89 -10.75 -14.00
C PRO A 150 -8.50 -9.29 -13.73
N ILE A 151 -7.28 -8.92 -14.14
CA ILE A 151 -6.87 -7.51 -14.17
C ILE A 151 -7.68 -6.74 -15.23
N PRO A 152 -8.05 -5.48 -14.96
CA PRO A 152 -8.78 -4.64 -15.92
C PRO A 152 -7.87 -4.09 -17.03
N CYS A 153 -6.56 -4.02 -16.78
CA CYS A 153 -5.54 -3.55 -17.72
C CYS A 153 -4.16 -4.14 -17.36
N GLU A 154 -3.23 -4.11 -18.31
CA GLU A 154 -1.84 -4.53 -18.10
C GLU A 154 -0.95 -3.35 -17.68
N VAL A 155 0.24 -3.66 -17.17
CA VAL A 155 1.24 -2.63 -16.80
C VAL A 155 1.55 -1.71 -17.97
N LYS A 156 1.55 -2.20 -19.23
CA LYS A 156 1.81 -1.40 -20.43
C LYS A 156 0.74 -0.35 -20.74
N ASP A 157 -0.49 -0.54 -20.23
CA ASP A 157 -1.64 0.31 -20.54
C ASP A 157 -1.79 1.47 -19.53
N LEU A 158 -1.08 1.44 -18.40
CA LEU A 158 -1.16 2.47 -17.37
C LEU A 158 -0.70 3.84 -17.93
N PRO A 159 -1.21 4.98 -17.42
CA PRO A 159 -0.63 6.28 -17.72
C PRO A 159 0.78 6.39 -17.10
N ASN A 160 1.43 7.54 -17.26
CA ASN A 160 2.68 7.80 -16.53
C ASN A 160 2.43 7.76 -15.02
N ILE A 161 3.25 7.02 -14.27
CA ILE A 161 3.13 6.88 -12.82
C ILE A 161 4.31 7.60 -12.18
N ASN A 162 4.03 8.51 -11.25
CA ASN A 162 5.08 9.25 -10.56
C ASN A 162 5.60 8.48 -9.35
N ILE A 163 4.68 7.85 -8.63
CA ILE A 163 4.93 7.26 -7.31
C ILE A 163 4.25 5.90 -7.23
N VAL A 164 4.97 4.90 -6.73
CA VAL A 164 4.38 3.70 -6.13
C VAL A 164 4.63 3.71 -4.63
N VAL A 165 3.57 3.47 -3.84
CA VAL A 165 3.67 3.21 -2.40
C VAL A 165 3.43 1.73 -2.12
N ILE A 166 4.28 1.13 -1.28
CA ILE A 166 4.13 -0.24 -0.79
C ILE A 166 3.77 -0.20 0.69
N SER A 167 2.66 -0.82 1.10
CA SER A 167 2.26 -0.83 2.52
C SER A 167 3.07 -1.83 3.35
N HIS A 168 3.32 -3.03 2.82
CA HIS A 168 4.01 -4.11 3.53
C HIS A 168 4.45 -5.21 2.56
N THR A 169 5.07 -6.26 3.09
CA THR A 169 5.80 -7.25 2.28
C THR A 169 5.01 -8.49 1.87
N HIS A 170 3.71 -8.64 2.16
CA HIS A 170 2.97 -9.83 1.73
C HIS A 170 2.84 -9.93 0.21
N TYR A 171 2.64 -11.14 -0.31
CA TYR A 171 2.71 -11.43 -1.75
C TYR A 171 1.60 -10.78 -2.58
N ASP A 172 0.47 -10.50 -1.97
CA ASP A 172 -0.68 -9.81 -2.57
C ASP A 172 -0.53 -8.27 -2.59
N HIS A 173 0.49 -7.73 -1.91
CA HIS A 173 0.79 -6.29 -1.86
C HIS A 173 2.14 -5.94 -2.49
N LEU A 174 3.10 -6.85 -2.39
CA LEU A 174 4.44 -6.74 -2.98
C LEU A 174 4.69 -7.91 -3.94
N ASP A 175 4.15 -7.76 -5.15
CA ASP A 175 4.28 -8.74 -6.24
C ASP A 175 5.55 -8.49 -7.06
N HIS A 176 6.44 -9.48 -7.11
CA HIS A 176 7.70 -9.39 -7.86
C HIS A 176 7.47 -9.10 -9.34
N GLY A 177 6.51 -9.78 -9.98
CA GLY A 177 6.25 -9.63 -11.40
C GLY A 177 5.77 -8.22 -11.75
N SER A 178 4.99 -7.60 -10.88
CA SER A 178 4.52 -6.22 -11.03
C SER A 178 5.63 -5.21 -10.83
N VAL A 179 6.44 -5.37 -9.79
CA VAL A 179 7.58 -4.48 -9.53
C VAL A 179 8.57 -4.51 -10.69
N GLN A 180 8.88 -5.70 -11.19
CA GLN A 180 9.75 -5.86 -12.36
C GLN A 180 9.18 -5.16 -13.60
N GLN A 181 7.93 -5.42 -13.98
CA GLN A 181 7.32 -4.80 -15.17
C GLN A 181 7.21 -3.28 -15.06
N LEU A 182 6.88 -2.76 -13.88
CA LEU A 182 6.81 -1.31 -13.62
C LEU A 182 8.20 -0.67 -13.73
N ASN A 183 9.22 -1.31 -13.16
CA ASN A 183 10.59 -0.83 -13.23
C ASN A 183 11.14 -0.87 -14.65
N GLU A 184 10.88 -1.95 -15.40
CA GLU A 184 11.26 -2.06 -16.82
C GLU A 184 10.59 -0.97 -17.67
N ARG A 185 9.33 -0.62 -17.37
CA ARG A 185 8.57 0.37 -18.14
C ARG A 185 8.98 1.81 -17.83
N PHE A 186 9.10 2.16 -16.54
CA PHE A 186 9.24 3.55 -16.11
C PHE A 186 10.65 3.91 -15.61
N GLY A 187 11.45 2.92 -15.21
CA GLY A 187 12.80 3.11 -14.69
C GLY A 187 12.89 4.20 -13.62
N LYS A 188 13.89 5.08 -13.76
CA LYS A 188 14.14 6.20 -12.85
C LYS A 188 13.03 7.25 -12.76
N ASP A 189 12.07 7.26 -13.68
CA ASP A 189 10.98 8.24 -13.64
C ASP A 189 9.94 7.87 -12.57
N LEU A 190 9.87 6.59 -12.20
CA LEU A 190 9.04 6.07 -11.13
C LEU A 190 9.78 6.05 -9.79
N ALA A 191 9.23 6.75 -8.79
CA ALA A 191 9.73 6.69 -7.41
C ALA A 191 8.97 5.65 -6.58
N TRP A 192 9.69 4.87 -5.79
CA TRP A 192 9.16 3.85 -4.89
C TRP A 192 9.30 4.31 -3.43
N TYR A 193 8.19 4.28 -2.70
CA TYR A 193 8.16 4.56 -1.28
C TYR A 193 7.72 3.32 -0.53
N VAL A 194 8.59 2.85 0.37
CA VAL A 194 8.42 1.56 1.04
C VAL A 194 8.71 1.68 2.53
N PRO A 195 8.14 0.80 3.37
CA PRO A 195 8.43 0.82 4.79
C PRO A 195 9.86 0.33 5.04
N LYS A 196 10.46 0.81 6.13
CA LYS A 196 11.80 0.45 6.57
C LYS A 196 12.05 -1.07 6.54
N GLY A 197 13.17 -1.50 5.96
CA GLY A 197 13.57 -2.91 5.81
C GLY A 197 13.20 -3.53 4.44
N THR A 198 12.54 -2.78 3.55
CA THR A 198 12.07 -3.27 2.24
C THR A 198 12.99 -2.86 1.06
N LYS A 199 13.82 -1.83 1.19
CA LYS A 199 14.65 -1.26 0.10
C LYS A 199 15.61 -2.26 -0.51
N GLN A 200 16.24 -3.11 0.31
CA GLN A 200 17.14 -4.13 -0.24
C GLN A 200 16.40 -5.08 -1.17
N TRP A 201 15.14 -5.43 -0.85
CA TRP A 201 14.32 -6.25 -1.72
C TRP A 201 14.01 -5.51 -3.02
N MET A 202 13.60 -4.24 -2.96
CA MET A 202 13.30 -3.41 -4.15
C MET A 202 14.51 -3.27 -5.07
N THR A 203 15.66 -2.94 -4.51
CA THR A 203 16.91 -2.77 -5.26
C THR A 203 17.41 -4.09 -5.87
N ASN A 204 17.17 -5.23 -5.23
CA ASN A 204 17.46 -6.54 -5.81
C ASN A 204 16.58 -6.86 -7.04
N VAL A 205 15.37 -6.31 -7.13
CA VAL A 205 14.51 -6.41 -8.32
C VAL A 205 14.93 -5.42 -9.42
N GLY A 206 15.80 -4.47 -9.09
CA GLY A 206 16.35 -3.48 -10.02
C GLY A 206 15.80 -2.07 -9.87
N CYS A 207 14.99 -1.79 -8.85
CA CYS A 207 14.45 -0.45 -8.59
C CYS A 207 15.56 0.52 -8.15
N GLU A 208 15.68 1.66 -8.82
CA GLU A 208 16.74 2.65 -8.57
C GLU A 208 16.32 3.77 -7.62
N ASP A 209 15.12 4.34 -7.80
CA ASP A 209 14.58 5.45 -7.01
C ASP A 209 13.72 4.91 -5.86
N VAL A 210 14.37 4.44 -4.78
CA VAL A 210 13.69 3.82 -3.62
C VAL A 210 13.95 4.61 -2.34
N THR A 211 12.88 5.14 -1.76
CA THR A 211 12.86 5.82 -0.46
C THR A 211 12.23 4.92 0.61
N GLU A 212 12.95 4.74 1.72
CA GLU A 212 12.50 3.98 2.87
C GLU A 212 12.16 4.92 4.02
N LEU A 213 10.97 4.76 4.59
CA LEU A 213 10.54 5.53 5.76
C LEU A 213 10.08 4.60 6.88
N THR A 214 10.31 5.02 8.12
CA THR A 214 9.58 4.50 9.29
C THR A 214 8.34 5.35 9.56
N TRP A 215 7.48 4.91 10.49
CA TRP A 215 6.28 5.67 10.83
C TRP A 215 6.62 7.10 11.24
N TRP A 216 5.76 8.01 10.80
CA TRP A 216 5.81 9.46 10.98
C TRP A 216 6.97 10.18 10.29
N GLU A 217 7.91 9.46 9.67
CA GLU A 217 8.89 10.09 8.80
C GLU A 217 8.22 10.63 7.54
N GLU A 218 8.67 11.80 7.12
CA GLU A 218 8.15 12.53 5.98
C GLU A 218 9.26 12.71 4.94
N ALA A 219 8.91 12.56 3.66
CA ALA A 219 9.80 12.82 2.54
C ALA A 219 9.14 13.77 1.55
N VAL A 220 9.85 14.84 1.16
CA VAL A 220 9.46 15.69 0.04
C VAL A 220 9.74 14.95 -1.25
N PHE A 221 8.79 14.94 -2.20
CA PHE A 221 8.99 14.32 -3.49
C PHE A 221 9.91 15.18 -4.37
N PRO A 222 11.13 14.73 -4.73
CA PRO A 222 12.11 15.62 -5.38
C PRO A 222 11.68 16.15 -6.76
N LYS A 223 10.85 15.37 -7.48
CA LYS A 223 10.36 15.75 -8.82
C LYS A 223 9.19 16.75 -8.76
N LYS A 224 8.51 16.89 -7.62
CA LYS A 224 7.44 17.86 -7.35
C LYS A 224 7.43 18.23 -5.86
N THR A 225 8.13 19.30 -5.50
CA THR A 225 8.47 19.64 -4.11
C THR A 225 7.30 20.13 -3.25
N ASP A 226 6.17 20.42 -3.87
CA ASP A 226 4.87 20.68 -3.24
C ASP A 226 4.18 19.41 -2.73
N PHE A 227 4.71 18.22 -3.06
CA PHE A 227 4.24 16.95 -2.53
C PHE A 227 5.12 16.42 -1.41
N LYS A 228 4.44 15.86 -0.41
CA LYS A 228 5.06 15.18 0.73
C LYS A 228 4.43 13.80 0.91
N LEU A 229 5.29 12.82 1.19
CA LEU A 229 4.89 11.47 1.55
C LEU A 229 5.22 11.21 3.00
N VAL A 230 4.30 10.55 3.68
CA VAL A 230 4.45 10.17 5.09
C VAL A 230 4.13 8.69 5.20
N CYS A 231 5.05 7.90 5.76
CA CYS A 231 4.71 6.56 6.21
C CYS A 231 4.01 6.69 7.56
N THR A 232 2.78 6.24 7.68
CA THR A 232 1.97 6.35 8.90
C THR A 232 1.73 4.98 9.55
N PRO A 233 1.40 4.93 10.85
CA PRO A 233 1.19 3.63 11.49
C PRO A 233 -0.03 2.88 10.98
N CYS A 234 0.02 1.55 11.14
CA CYS A 234 -1.12 0.66 11.09
C CYS A 234 -0.84 -0.59 11.94
N GLN A 235 -1.82 -1.48 12.11
CA GLN A 235 -1.66 -2.74 12.85
C GLN A 235 -1.66 -3.93 11.90
N HIS A 236 -0.47 -4.38 11.50
CA HIS A 236 -0.30 -5.55 10.65
C HIS A 236 1.03 -6.25 10.95
N TRP A 237 1.55 -7.02 10.00
CA TRP A 237 2.80 -7.75 10.11
C TRP A 237 3.41 -8.00 8.72
N CYS A 238 4.64 -8.51 8.67
CA CYS A 238 5.36 -8.77 7.43
C CYS A 238 5.91 -10.19 7.42
N LYS A 239 5.84 -10.88 6.28
CA LYS A 239 6.52 -12.16 6.04
C LYS A 239 6.53 -12.52 4.56
N ARG A 240 7.67 -13.01 4.05
CA ARG A 240 7.75 -13.60 2.71
C ARG A 240 8.33 -15.01 2.72
N ASN A 241 9.20 -15.32 3.67
CA ASN A 241 9.81 -16.63 3.80
C ASN A 241 9.71 -17.15 5.25
N LEU A 242 10.35 -18.29 5.52
CA LEU A 242 10.22 -18.97 6.82
C LEU A 242 10.92 -18.22 7.95
N ILE A 243 11.86 -17.31 7.66
CA ILE A 243 12.80 -16.71 8.63
C ILE A 243 12.82 -15.18 8.60
N ASP A 244 11.83 -14.54 7.97
CA ASP A 244 11.78 -13.07 7.81
C ASP A 244 10.55 -12.42 8.42
N THR A 245 9.86 -13.12 9.32
CA THR A 245 8.72 -12.56 10.04
C THR A 245 9.14 -11.25 10.73
N ASN A 246 8.45 -10.17 10.36
CA ASN A 246 8.65 -8.80 10.82
C ASN A 246 10.08 -8.26 10.69
N LYS A 247 10.89 -8.74 9.73
CA LYS A 247 12.19 -8.11 9.41
C LYS A 247 12.06 -6.81 8.64
N ALA A 248 10.91 -6.57 8.02
CA ALA A 248 10.54 -5.30 7.43
C ALA A 248 9.32 -4.75 8.17
N LEU A 249 9.22 -3.43 8.25
CA LEU A 249 8.08 -2.71 8.80
C LEU A 249 6.87 -2.83 7.85
N TRP A 250 5.67 -2.64 8.40
CA TRP A 250 4.42 -2.42 7.67
C TRP A 250 3.95 -1.00 7.94
N GLY A 251 3.17 -0.40 7.05
CA GLY A 251 2.63 0.94 7.28
C GLY A 251 1.50 1.31 6.33
N SER A 252 0.81 2.37 6.72
CA SER A 252 -0.06 3.13 5.84
C SER A 252 0.72 4.29 5.22
N TRP A 253 0.13 4.98 4.24
CA TRP A 253 0.78 6.08 3.53
C TRP A 253 -0.16 7.27 3.40
N LEU A 254 0.36 8.46 3.69
CA LEU A 254 -0.27 9.73 3.32
C LEU A 254 0.57 10.39 2.23
N VAL A 255 -0.07 10.75 1.13
CA VAL A 255 0.50 11.60 0.08
C VAL A 255 -0.24 12.93 0.12
N LYS A 256 0.45 13.99 0.55
CA LYS A 256 -0.10 15.34 0.67
C LYS A 256 0.38 16.19 -0.50
N GLY A 257 -0.55 16.68 -1.29
CA GLY A 257 -0.33 17.67 -2.35
C GLY A 257 -0.71 19.09 -1.93
N PRO A 258 -0.64 20.04 -2.86
CA PRO A 258 -0.97 21.45 -2.60
C PRO A 258 -2.46 21.71 -2.34
N LYS A 259 -3.38 20.91 -2.91
CA LYS A 259 -4.83 21.08 -2.73
C LYS A 259 -5.48 19.88 -2.07
N HIS A 260 -5.04 18.67 -2.40
CA HIS A 260 -5.64 17.42 -1.94
C HIS A 260 -4.65 16.53 -1.18
N SER A 261 -5.20 15.61 -0.40
CA SER A 261 -4.44 14.55 0.26
C SER A 261 -5.04 13.18 -0.02
N PHE A 262 -4.17 12.20 -0.22
CA PHE A 262 -4.52 10.80 -0.42
C PHE A 262 -3.95 9.94 0.71
N TYR A 263 -4.79 9.16 1.37
CA TYR A 263 -4.40 8.17 2.36
C TYR A 263 -4.61 6.75 1.86
N PHE A 264 -3.61 5.90 2.06
CA PHE A 264 -3.67 4.48 1.76
C PHE A 264 -3.43 3.69 3.06
N ALA A 265 -4.45 2.98 3.52
CA ALA A 265 -4.39 2.29 4.81
C ALA A 265 -3.45 1.07 4.81
N GLY A 266 -3.16 0.49 3.63
CA GLY A 266 -2.57 -0.85 3.54
C GLY A 266 -3.49 -1.90 4.18
N ASP A 267 -2.91 -3.04 4.55
CA ASP A 267 -3.59 -3.97 5.43
C ASP A 267 -3.42 -3.56 6.88
N THR A 268 -4.52 -3.68 7.63
CA THR A 268 -4.53 -3.30 9.03
C THR A 268 -5.70 -3.90 9.77
N ALA A 269 -5.49 -4.20 11.06
CA ALA A 269 -6.55 -4.22 12.05
C ALA A 269 -6.81 -2.81 12.59
N TYR A 270 -7.90 -2.65 13.33
CA TYR A 270 -8.20 -1.38 13.97
C TYR A 270 -7.21 -1.10 15.12
N CYS A 271 -6.67 0.12 15.18
CA CYS A 271 -5.75 0.56 16.22
C CYS A 271 -5.83 2.06 16.48
N GLU A 272 -5.21 2.51 17.57
CA GLU A 272 -5.23 3.90 18.06
C GLU A 272 -4.52 4.89 17.11
N GLY A 273 -3.68 4.36 16.21
CA GLY A 273 -2.93 5.15 15.23
C GLY A 273 -3.81 5.97 14.28
N PHE A 274 -5.03 5.52 13.99
CA PHE A 274 -5.92 6.23 13.06
C PHE A 274 -6.39 7.58 13.62
N GLU A 275 -6.71 7.63 14.92
CA GLU A 275 -7.05 8.91 15.57
C GLU A 275 -5.83 9.85 15.61
N GLN A 276 -4.62 9.32 15.85
CA GLN A 276 -3.37 10.10 15.79
C GLN A 276 -3.15 10.69 14.39
N ILE A 277 -3.39 9.91 13.33
CA ILE A 277 -3.31 10.36 11.93
C ILE A 277 -4.33 11.47 11.66
N GLY A 278 -5.60 11.30 12.05
CA GLY A 278 -6.63 12.32 11.84
C GLY A 278 -6.44 13.59 12.67
N ARG A 279 -5.78 13.51 13.84
CA ARG A 279 -5.34 14.70 14.60
C ARG A 279 -4.21 15.45 13.90
N LYS A 280 -3.21 14.74 13.37
CA LYS A 280 -2.00 15.34 12.79
C LYS A 280 -2.19 15.83 11.36
N TYR A 281 -2.95 15.09 10.55
CA TYR A 281 -3.00 15.29 9.10
C TYR A 281 -4.42 15.53 8.54
N GLY A 282 -5.47 15.27 9.33
CA GLY A 282 -6.85 15.44 8.89
C GLY A 282 -7.28 16.91 8.73
N PRO A 283 -8.32 17.18 7.92
CA PRO A 283 -9.09 16.23 7.12
C PRO A 283 -8.32 15.69 5.91
N ILE A 284 -8.64 14.46 5.51
CA ILE A 284 -8.02 13.78 4.36
C ILE A 284 -8.99 13.79 3.19
N SER A 285 -8.58 14.28 2.01
CA SER A 285 -9.50 14.44 0.87
C SER A 285 -10.01 13.10 0.34
N PHE A 286 -9.14 12.10 0.23
CA PHE A 286 -9.50 10.76 -0.24
C PHE A 286 -8.70 9.67 0.47
N ALA A 287 -9.35 8.56 0.82
CA ALA A 287 -8.70 7.40 1.43
C ALA A 287 -9.03 6.08 0.72
N ALA A 288 -8.09 5.15 0.67
CA ALA A 288 -8.31 3.76 0.27
C ALA A 288 -8.14 2.87 1.51
N ILE A 289 -9.23 2.21 1.93
CA ILE A 289 -9.35 1.50 3.22
C ILE A 289 -9.79 0.04 2.97
N PRO A 290 -9.10 -0.97 3.51
CA PRO A 290 -9.48 -2.38 3.32
C PRO A 290 -10.83 -2.68 3.96
N ILE A 291 -11.63 -3.51 3.29
CA ILE A 291 -12.92 -3.99 3.80
C ILE A 291 -13.08 -5.51 3.72
N GLY A 292 -12.07 -6.23 3.23
CA GLY A 292 -12.06 -7.69 3.08
C GLY A 292 -10.94 -8.37 3.87
N ALA A 293 -10.91 -9.70 3.83
CA ALA A 293 -9.96 -10.54 4.57
C ALA A 293 -10.18 -10.60 6.09
N TYR A 294 -11.43 -10.48 6.55
CA TYR A 294 -11.72 -10.31 7.98
C TYR A 294 -12.32 -11.53 8.68
N GLU A 295 -12.76 -12.58 7.98
CA GLU A 295 -13.28 -13.80 8.64
C GLU A 295 -12.26 -14.95 8.66
N PRO A 296 -12.26 -15.79 9.72
CA PRO A 296 -13.06 -15.67 10.93
C PRO A 296 -12.52 -14.59 11.88
N ARG A 297 -13.40 -13.76 12.47
CA ARG A 297 -12.98 -12.64 13.35
C ARG A 297 -12.06 -13.06 14.51
N ASN A 298 -12.24 -14.26 15.06
CA ASN A 298 -11.40 -14.74 16.17
C ASN A 298 -9.92 -14.91 15.80
N PHE A 299 -9.60 -15.00 14.51
CA PHE A 299 -8.25 -15.11 13.98
C PHE A 299 -7.81 -13.82 13.28
N MET A 300 -8.66 -13.25 12.42
CA MET A 300 -8.27 -12.13 11.56
C MET A 300 -8.32 -10.76 12.25
N LYS A 301 -9.06 -10.57 13.35
CA LYS A 301 -9.25 -9.24 13.96
C LYS A 301 -7.98 -8.51 14.42
N ASN A 302 -6.87 -9.23 14.62
CA ASN A 302 -5.61 -8.63 15.03
C ASN A 302 -4.78 -8.11 13.85
N GLN A 303 -5.17 -8.41 12.61
CA GLN A 303 -4.44 -8.08 11.39
C GLN A 303 -5.30 -7.48 10.27
N HIS A 304 -6.63 -7.68 10.27
CA HIS A 304 -7.55 -7.12 9.29
C HIS A 304 -8.81 -6.55 9.95
N VAL A 305 -9.21 -5.37 9.47
CA VAL A 305 -10.50 -4.75 9.78
C VAL A 305 -11.65 -5.44 9.04
N ASN A 306 -12.81 -5.49 9.69
CA ASN A 306 -14.09 -5.70 9.00
C ASN A 306 -14.64 -4.35 8.48
N PRO A 307 -15.72 -4.35 7.67
CA PRO A 307 -16.30 -3.12 7.16
C PRO A 307 -16.72 -2.11 8.24
N GLU A 308 -17.16 -2.58 9.41
CA GLU A 308 -17.53 -1.74 10.54
C GLU A 308 -16.32 -0.97 11.10
N GLU A 309 -15.20 -1.68 11.31
CA GLU A 309 -13.93 -1.06 11.71
C GLU A 309 -13.35 -0.17 10.59
N ALA A 310 -13.59 -0.49 9.32
CA ALA A 310 -13.17 0.35 8.20
C ALA A 310 -13.91 1.70 8.17
N VAL A 311 -15.23 1.71 8.45
CA VAL A 311 -16.00 2.96 8.60
C VAL A 311 -15.47 3.78 9.79
N LYS A 312 -15.08 3.11 10.88
CA LYS A 312 -14.42 3.79 12.00
C LYS A 312 -13.09 4.43 11.59
N ILE A 313 -12.27 3.75 10.79
CA ILE A 313 -11.03 4.34 10.25
C ILE A 313 -11.33 5.60 9.42
N HIS A 314 -12.35 5.54 8.56
CA HIS A 314 -12.80 6.68 7.75
C HIS A 314 -13.12 7.91 8.62
N GLU A 315 -13.87 7.71 9.72
CA GLU A 315 -14.18 8.77 10.70
C GLU A 315 -12.92 9.27 11.43
N ASP A 316 -12.09 8.37 11.95
CA ASP A 316 -10.94 8.70 12.81
C ASP A 316 -9.87 9.49 12.06
N ILE A 317 -9.60 9.14 10.79
CA ILE A 317 -8.68 9.90 9.94
C ILE A 317 -9.32 11.16 9.34
N LYS A 318 -10.62 11.38 9.59
CA LYS A 318 -11.43 12.48 9.06
C LYS A 318 -11.37 12.54 7.53
N ALA A 319 -11.58 11.38 6.89
CA ALA A 319 -11.62 11.31 5.43
C ALA A 319 -12.91 11.93 4.89
N GLU A 320 -12.79 12.76 3.85
CA GLU A 320 -13.94 13.32 3.14
C GLU A 320 -14.58 12.26 2.24
N ASN A 321 -13.74 11.47 1.55
CA ASN A 321 -14.17 10.38 0.67
C ASN A 321 -13.30 9.14 0.88
N SER A 322 -13.86 7.94 0.65
CA SER A 322 -13.12 6.69 0.78
C SER A 322 -13.55 5.63 -0.23
N LEU A 323 -12.59 4.80 -0.64
CA LEU A 323 -12.79 3.62 -1.48
C LEU A 323 -12.49 2.36 -0.67
N GLY A 324 -13.43 1.40 -0.68
CA GLY A 324 -13.25 0.08 -0.10
C GLY A 324 -12.35 -0.80 -0.98
N ILE A 325 -11.20 -1.23 -0.44
CA ILE A 325 -10.20 -2.06 -1.14
C ILE A 325 -10.04 -3.44 -0.47
N HIS A 326 -9.07 -4.24 -0.94
CA HIS A 326 -8.69 -5.55 -0.37
C HIS A 326 -9.77 -6.66 -0.48
N TRP A 327 -10.86 -6.41 -1.21
CA TRP A 327 -11.96 -7.36 -1.39
C TRP A 327 -12.17 -7.72 -2.87
N GLY A 328 -13.01 -8.73 -3.13
CA GLY A 328 -13.50 -9.02 -4.47
C GLY A 328 -12.45 -9.50 -5.51
N THR A 329 -11.22 -9.83 -5.09
CA THR A 329 -10.12 -10.10 -6.03
C THR A 329 -9.45 -11.44 -5.79
N PHE A 330 -8.98 -11.67 -4.56
CA PHE A 330 -8.41 -12.94 -4.12
C PHE A 330 -9.28 -13.55 -3.02
N LYS A 331 -9.29 -14.88 -2.95
CA LYS A 331 -9.82 -15.60 -1.79
C LYS A 331 -8.71 -15.77 -0.76
N LEU A 332 -8.66 -14.87 0.22
CA LEU A 332 -7.68 -14.91 1.31
C LEU A 332 -8.26 -15.52 2.59
N THR A 333 -9.58 -15.50 2.72
CA THR A 333 -10.35 -15.78 3.94
C THR A 333 -11.69 -16.44 3.61
N THR A 334 -12.56 -16.53 4.61
CA THR A 334 -13.78 -17.34 4.57
C THR A 334 -15.07 -16.56 4.37
N GLU A 335 -15.08 -15.23 4.41
CA GLU A 335 -16.31 -14.45 4.18
C GLU A 335 -16.81 -14.57 2.75
N HIS A 336 -18.13 -14.46 2.56
CA HIS A 336 -18.74 -14.48 1.23
C HIS A 336 -18.18 -13.32 0.39
N TYR A 337 -17.82 -13.58 -0.87
CA TYR A 337 -17.06 -12.62 -1.71
C TYR A 337 -17.72 -11.23 -1.89
N LEU A 338 -19.04 -11.13 -1.77
CA LEU A 338 -19.80 -9.85 -1.80
C LEU A 338 -20.11 -9.26 -0.42
N GLU A 339 -19.90 -10.02 0.66
CA GLU A 339 -20.21 -9.58 2.02
C GLU A 339 -19.49 -8.27 2.42
N PRO A 340 -18.21 -8.05 2.06
CA PRO A 340 -17.54 -6.76 2.30
C PRO A 340 -18.34 -5.55 1.83
N ARG A 341 -18.85 -5.58 0.58
CA ARG A 341 -19.62 -4.48 -0.01
C ARG A 341 -20.97 -4.29 0.69
N SER A 342 -21.69 -5.36 0.99
CA SER A 342 -22.99 -5.26 1.64
C SER A 342 -22.87 -4.75 3.07
N LYS A 343 -21.93 -5.27 3.86
CA LYS A 343 -21.69 -4.83 5.24
C LYS A 343 -21.20 -3.39 5.33
N LEU A 344 -20.33 -2.95 4.40
CA LEU A 344 -19.96 -1.54 4.32
C LEU A 344 -21.20 -0.65 4.13
N THR A 345 -22.07 -1.00 3.17
CA THR A 345 -23.28 -0.23 2.89
C THR A 345 -24.24 -0.21 4.08
N GLU A 346 -24.37 -1.33 4.79
CA GLU A 346 -25.17 -1.45 5.99
C GLU A 346 -24.64 -0.55 7.12
N GLU A 347 -23.34 -0.60 7.40
CA GLU A 347 -22.73 0.21 8.46
C GLU A 347 -22.87 1.71 8.18
N LEU A 348 -22.65 2.14 6.93
CA LEU A 348 -22.82 3.55 6.54
C LEU A 348 -24.25 4.03 6.79
N LYS A 349 -25.25 3.20 6.48
CA LYS A 349 -26.65 3.49 6.79
C LYS A 349 -26.90 3.55 8.29
N ASN A 350 -26.36 2.61 9.07
CA ASN A 350 -26.52 2.56 10.52
C ASN A 350 -25.96 3.82 11.20
N LYS A 351 -24.84 4.35 10.69
CA LYS A 351 -24.19 5.57 11.19
C LYS A 351 -24.69 6.87 10.55
N ASN A 352 -25.63 6.81 9.60
CA ASN A 352 -26.09 7.95 8.80
C ASN A 352 -24.95 8.67 8.06
N ILE A 353 -23.95 7.92 7.59
CA ILE A 353 -22.86 8.43 6.75
C ILE A 353 -23.29 8.29 5.28
N PRO A 354 -23.12 9.33 4.44
CA PRO A 354 -23.47 9.24 3.02
C PRO A 354 -22.74 8.09 2.32
N ILE A 355 -23.46 7.25 1.58
CA ILE A 355 -22.84 6.15 0.81
C ILE A 355 -21.84 6.70 -0.23
N SER A 356 -22.06 7.93 -0.70
CA SER A 356 -21.15 8.62 -1.60
C SER A 356 -19.80 8.99 -0.96
N SER A 357 -19.70 9.08 0.37
CA SER A 357 -18.44 9.40 1.05
C SER A 357 -17.59 8.16 1.35
N PHE A 358 -18.14 6.95 1.28
CA PHE A 358 -17.36 5.71 1.36
C PHE A 358 -17.99 4.62 0.49
N PHE A 359 -17.41 4.43 -0.69
CA PHE A 359 -18.00 3.60 -1.73
C PHE A 359 -17.09 2.44 -2.14
N THR A 360 -17.65 1.54 -2.94
CA THR A 360 -16.90 0.52 -3.68
C THR A 360 -17.06 0.74 -5.17
N LEU A 361 -16.07 0.35 -5.96
CA LEU A 361 -16.14 0.39 -7.43
C LEU A 361 -16.11 -1.03 -8.00
N PRO A 362 -16.54 -1.24 -9.26
CA PRO A 362 -16.08 -2.35 -10.07
C PRO A 362 -14.59 -2.26 -10.38
N HIS A 363 -13.95 -3.39 -10.66
CA HIS A 363 -12.58 -3.43 -11.14
C HIS A 363 -12.45 -2.63 -12.44
N GLY A 364 -11.42 -1.81 -12.54
CA GLY A 364 -11.09 -0.97 -13.69
C GLY A 364 -11.92 0.29 -13.86
N ARG A 365 -12.95 0.51 -13.04
CA ARG A 365 -13.78 1.72 -13.13
C ARG A 365 -12.97 2.96 -12.76
N VAL A 366 -13.01 3.97 -13.64
CA VAL A 366 -12.50 5.31 -13.38
C VAL A 366 -13.62 6.13 -12.73
N HIS A 367 -13.33 6.75 -11.59
CA HIS A 367 -14.27 7.58 -10.84
C HIS A 367 -13.64 8.91 -10.46
N VAL A 368 -14.41 10.00 -10.51
CA VAL A 368 -13.93 11.36 -10.22
C VAL A 368 -14.66 11.89 -8.99
N ILE A 369 -13.90 12.44 -8.05
CA ILE A 369 -14.33 13.06 -6.80
C ILE A 369 -13.99 14.54 -6.90
N GLY A 370 -15.01 15.39 -6.98
CA GLY A 370 -14.84 16.84 -7.17
C GLY A 370 -15.89 17.64 -6.40
N LYS A 371 -15.54 18.87 -5.99
CA LYS A 371 -16.43 19.77 -5.24
C LYS A 371 -17.54 20.37 -6.11
N ASP A 372 -17.37 20.37 -7.43
CA ASP A 372 -18.29 21.05 -8.37
C ASP A 372 -19.40 20.15 -8.93
N LYS A 373 -19.66 18.98 -8.33
CA LYS A 373 -20.77 18.11 -8.74
C LYS A 373 -21.74 17.80 -7.60
N LEU A 374 -22.33 18.85 -7.06
CA LEU A 374 -23.77 18.84 -6.78
C LEU A 374 -24.50 19.36 -8.03
N SER A 375 -24.43 18.60 -9.11
CA SER A 375 -25.46 18.65 -10.13
C SER A 375 -26.01 17.24 -10.22
N ASN A 376 -27.25 17.09 -9.74
CA ASN A 376 -28.13 15.97 -10.05
C ASN A 376 -27.86 15.46 -11.46
N ASP A 377 -27.58 14.16 -11.60
CA ASP A 377 -28.13 13.33 -12.67
C ASP A 377 -27.75 11.85 -12.42
N GLU A 378 -28.81 11.04 -12.38
CA GLU A 378 -28.98 9.58 -12.32
C GLU A 378 -28.91 8.85 -10.96
#